data_AF-A0A5M6D1T1-F1
#
_entry.id   AF-A0A5M6D1T1-F1
#
_cell.length_a   1.000
_cell.length_b   1.000
_cell.length_c   1.000
_cell.angle_alpha   90.00
_cell.angle_beta   90.00
_cell.angle_gamma   90.00
#
_symmetry.space_group_name_H-M   'P 1'
#
loop_
_entity.id
_entity.type
_entity.pdbx_description
1 polymer ?
#
loop_
_entity_poly.entity_id
_entity_poly.type
_entity_poly.pdbx_seq_one_letter_code
_entity_poly.pdbx_strand_id
1 'polypeptide(L)'
;MRLIAVTFIVMTAQAFGGLAFSSAAQKISIAQLSLFAQETSPLPQDSQDSAPISSSADPAAESSQSLQFDQTRFEAAEGYLTLTWNELNSAAEYSVRQDSGLEVYRGPLPEAFVSGLPDGTYQFTVDALDTQGQVIARSAQPAVVEVVHWPLRMALALFFGGLVIFLLLIAVIIRGALGQPEEAAAEPSTTQPETTT
;
A
#
# COMPACT_ATOMS: atom_id res chain seq x y z
N MET A 1 38.71 -7.57 28.51
CA MET A 1 37.23 -7.45 28.63
C MET A 1 36.85 -6.01 28.98
N ARG A 2 36.86 -5.12 27.98
CA ARG A 2 36.30 -3.73 27.95
C ARG A 2 36.18 -3.38 26.45
N LEU A 3 35.00 -3.48 25.86
CA LEU A 3 34.10 -2.36 25.55
C LEU A 3 34.81 -1.22 24.79
N ILE A 4 34.89 -1.32 23.46
CA ILE A 4 35.25 -0.21 22.57
C ILE A 4 34.29 -0.20 21.37
N ALA A 5 33.47 0.85 21.36
CA ALA A 5 32.93 1.57 20.21
C ALA A 5 31.98 0.85 19.24
N VAL A 6 30.72 0.73 19.66
CA VAL A 6 29.56 0.96 18.80
C VAL A 6 29.39 2.48 18.68
N THR A 7 29.93 3.10 17.64
CA THR A 7 29.70 4.51 17.26
C THR A 7 30.19 4.68 15.82
N PHE A 8 29.45 5.43 14.98
CA PHE A 8 29.52 5.58 13.50
C PHE A 8 28.56 4.61 12.78
N ILE A 9 27.42 4.97 12.18
CA ILE A 9 26.94 6.22 11.59
C ILE A 9 25.40 6.28 11.75
N VAL A 10 24.92 7.20 12.57
CA VAL A 10 23.55 7.75 12.55
C VAL A 10 23.74 9.25 12.33
N MET A 11 23.81 9.72 11.07
CA MET A 11 23.70 11.15 10.75
C MET A 11 23.58 11.41 9.24
N THR A 12 22.35 11.49 8.72
CA THR A 12 21.92 12.43 7.65
C THR A 12 20.43 12.27 7.38
N ALA A 13 19.60 12.81 8.27
CA ALA A 13 18.16 12.97 8.05
C ALA A 13 17.70 14.32 8.64
N GLN A 14 18.14 15.42 8.03
CA GLN A 14 17.63 16.77 8.28
C GLN A 14 17.94 17.68 7.08
N ALA A 15 16.99 17.83 6.15
CA ALA A 15 16.77 19.06 5.36
C ALA A 15 15.55 18.86 4.45
N PHE A 16 14.68 19.87 4.38
CA PHE A 16 13.30 19.93 3.82
C PHE A 16 12.25 19.33 4.76
N GLY A 17 11.54 20.09 5.62
CA GLY A 17 11.28 21.52 5.61
C GLY A 17 10.01 21.86 4.82
N GLY A 18 8.85 21.67 5.47
CA GLY A 18 7.74 22.62 5.38
C GLY A 18 6.58 22.31 4.43
N LEU A 19 5.61 21.50 4.89
CA LEU A 19 4.19 21.83 4.75
C LEU A 19 3.49 21.51 6.06
N ALA A 20 2.96 22.56 6.69
CA ALA A 20 2.10 22.46 7.85
C ALA A 20 0.78 21.77 7.45
N PHE A 21 0.39 20.71 8.17
CA PHE A 21 -1.01 20.36 8.28
C PHE A 21 -1.39 20.35 9.76
N SER A 22 -2.30 21.27 10.05
CA SER A 22 -2.86 21.60 11.33
C SER A 22 -3.68 20.45 11.90
N SER A 23 -3.56 20.33 13.22
CA SER A 23 -4.42 19.68 14.20
C SER A 23 -5.93 19.63 13.89
N ALA A 24 -6.52 18.57 14.43
CA ALA A 24 -7.79 18.51 15.17
C ALA A 24 -8.98 17.81 14.50
N ALA A 25 -9.57 16.96 15.35
CA ALA A 25 -10.98 16.63 15.49
C ALA A 25 -11.46 15.33 14.80
N GLN A 26 -12.26 14.46 15.41
CA GLN A 26 -12.73 14.30 16.78
C GLN A 26 -13.52 12.99 16.77
N LYS A 27 -12.99 11.93 17.41
CA LYS A 27 -13.81 10.77 17.75
C LYS A 27 -14.73 11.19 18.89
N ILE A 28 -16.01 11.47 18.63
CA ILE A 28 -17.03 11.55 19.68
C ILE A 28 -18.27 10.76 19.27
N SER A 29 -18.55 9.80 20.13
CA SER A 29 -19.73 8.96 20.27
C SER A 29 -21.01 9.80 20.35
N ILE A 30 -21.99 9.50 19.51
CA ILE A 30 -23.36 10.03 19.60
C ILE A 30 -24.31 8.84 19.81
N ALA A 31 -24.23 8.23 20.98
CA ALA A 31 -25.23 7.27 21.44
C ALA A 31 -25.31 7.37 22.95
N GLN A 32 -25.95 8.43 23.46
CA GLN A 32 -26.53 8.56 24.81
C GLN A 32 -26.95 10.02 25.01
N LEU A 33 -28.25 10.33 24.84
CA LEU A 33 -29.01 11.36 25.57
C LEU A 33 -30.37 11.59 24.88
N SER A 34 -31.30 10.64 25.08
CA SER A 34 -32.74 10.89 24.94
C SER A 34 -33.45 10.21 26.11
N LEU A 35 -33.12 10.66 27.32
CA LEU A 35 -33.85 10.34 28.54
C LEU A 35 -34.65 11.61 28.90
N PHE A 36 -35.95 11.44 29.15
CA PHE A 36 -36.98 12.40 29.56
C PHE A 36 -37.97 12.89 28.48
N ALA A 37 -39.26 12.79 28.86
CA ALA A 37 -40.52 13.09 28.16
C ALA A 37 -40.97 11.98 27.18
N GLN A 38 -42.15 11.36 27.30
CA GLN A 38 -43.35 11.72 28.04
C GLN A 38 -44.23 10.47 28.25
N GLU A 39 -44.87 10.46 29.41
CA GLU A 39 -45.73 9.42 29.95
C GLU A 39 -47.19 9.61 29.48
N THR A 40 -47.91 8.49 29.27
CA THR A 40 -49.39 8.32 29.32
C THR A 40 -50.32 8.84 28.20
N SER A 41 -51.05 7.86 27.61
CA SER A 41 -52.22 7.84 26.70
C SER A 41 -53.49 8.62 27.16
N PRO A 42 -54.69 8.50 26.53
CA PRO A 42 -55.15 8.69 25.12
C PRO A 42 -56.45 9.58 24.96
N LEU A 43 -56.71 10.07 23.71
CA LEU A 43 -57.95 10.42 22.92
C LEU A 43 -59.33 10.75 23.59
N PRO A 44 -60.28 11.55 23.00
CA PRO A 44 -60.62 11.60 21.55
C PRO A 44 -61.10 12.95 20.90
N GLN A 45 -61.01 12.97 19.55
CA GLN A 45 -61.80 13.63 18.48
C GLN A 45 -62.50 15.00 18.69
N ASP A 46 -62.13 15.99 17.87
CA ASP A 46 -63.13 16.78 17.12
C ASP A 46 -62.59 17.19 15.74
N SER A 47 -63.52 17.42 14.84
CA SER A 47 -63.45 17.40 13.38
C SER A 47 -63.02 18.74 12.79
N GLN A 48 -62.22 18.75 11.72
CA GLN A 48 -62.47 19.59 10.52
C GLN A 48 -61.36 19.42 9.45
N ASP A 49 -61.76 18.76 8.36
CA ASP A 49 -61.69 19.30 7.00
C ASP A 49 -60.38 19.98 6.58
N SER A 50 -59.48 19.21 5.97
CA SER A 50 -58.52 19.64 4.93
C SER A 50 -57.79 18.41 4.38
N ALA A 51 -58.27 17.87 3.28
CA ALA A 51 -57.41 17.21 2.30
C ALA A 51 -57.47 18.03 1.00
N PRO A 52 -56.47 18.00 0.11
CA PRO A 52 -55.22 17.26 0.17
C PRO A 52 -54.01 18.19 -0.06
N ILE A 53 -52.97 18.10 0.76
CA ILE A 53 -51.63 18.30 0.21
C ILE A 53 -50.86 17.03 0.45
N SER A 54 -50.63 16.34 -0.67
CA SER A 54 -49.50 15.46 -0.84
C SER A 54 -48.31 16.07 -0.10
N SER A 55 -48.03 15.54 1.08
CA SER A 55 -46.63 15.26 1.36
C SER A 55 -46.28 14.23 0.32
N SER A 56 -45.79 14.71 -0.82
CA SER A 56 -44.81 14.00 -1.62
C SER A 56 -43.73 13.63 -0.62
N ALA A 57 -43.94 12.51 0.09
CA ALA A 57 -42.87 11.65 0.50
C ALA A 57 -42.11 11.45 -0.79
N ASP A 58 -41.01 12.19 -0.92
CA ASP A 58 -40.13 12.13 -2.05
C ASP A 58 -39.83 10.63 -2.27
N PRO A 59 -40.39 10.00 -3.32
CA PRO A 59 -40.14 8.59 -3.55
C PRO A 59 -38.71 8.38 -4.09
N ALA A 60 -37.87 9.42 -4.15
CA ALA A 60 -36.47 9.33 -4.52
C ALA A 60 -35.51 8.98 -3.37
N ALA A 61 -36.01 8.71 -2.15
CA ALA A 61 -35.16 8.27 -1.05
C ALA A 61 -34.94 6.74 -0.99
N GLU A 62 -35.30 5.99 -2.03
CA GLU A 62 -35.10 4.53 -2.09
C GLU A 62 -34.22 4.03 -3.24
N SER A 63 -33.36 4.87 -3.81
CA SER A 63 -32.35 4.44 -4.82
C SER A 63 -31.00 5.15 -4.67
N SER A 64 -30.51 5.32 -3.44
CA SER A 64 -29.26 6.03 -3.16
C SER A 64 -28.08 5.11 -2.83
N GLN A 65 -28.09 3.83 -3.24
CA GLN A 65 -26.84 3.06 -3.26
C GLN A 65 -25.94 3.61 -4.36
N SER A 66 -25.18 4.65 -4.03
CA SER A 66 -24.14 5.18 -4.91
C SER A 66 -23.03 4.15 -5.05
N LEU A 67 -22.63 3.88 -6.29
CA LEU A 67 -21.45 3.08 -6.60
C LEU A 67 -20.19 3.78 -6.06
N GLN A 68 -19.38 3.07 -5.29
CA GLN A 68 -18.17 3.56 -4.63
C GLN A 68 -17.13 2.44 -4.52
N PHE A 69 -15.85 2.81 -4.71
CA PHE A 69 -14.75 1.89 -4.44
C PHE A 69 -14.57 1.71 -2.93
N ASP A 70 -14.17 0.50 -2.50
CA ASP A 70 -13.83 0.25 -1.10
C ASP A 70 -12.59 1.03 -0.68
N GLN A 71 -11.68 1.25 -1.63
CA GLN A 71 -10.47 2.04 -1.47
C GLN A 71 -10.31 2.95 -2.68
N THR A 72 -9.95 4.21 -2.42
CA THR A 72 -9.77 5.23 -3.46
C THR A 72 -8.30 5.60 -3.67
N ARG A 73 -7.38 5.03 -2.88
CA ARG A 73 -5.94 5.25 -3.03
C ARG A 73 -5.21 3.92 -2.94
N PHE A 74 -4.38 3.66 -3.95
CA PHE A 74 -3.55 2.46 -4.01
C PHE A 74 -2.10 2.83 -4.29
N GLU A 75 -1.18 2.11 -3.67
CA GLU A 75 0.24 2.13 -3.99
C GLU A 75 0.61 0.75 -4.52
N ALA A 76 0.91 0.65 -5.82
CA ALA A 76 1.21 -0.61 -6.48
C ALA A 76 2.69 -0.66 -6.86
N ALA A 77 3.53 -1.20 -5.97
CA ALA A 77 4.96 -1.33 -6.22
C ALA A 77 5.32 -2.42 -7.25
N GLU A 78 4.34 -3.27 -7.56
CA GLU A 78 4.50 -4.48 -8.38
C GLU A 78 3.87 -4.33 -9.77
N GLY A 79 3.24 -3.19 -10.06
CA GLY A 79 2.57 -2.93 -11.35
C GLY A 79 1.25 -3.67 -11.54
N TYR A 80 0.70 -4.28 -10.48
CA TYR A 80 -0.64 -4.87 -10.45
C TYR A 80 -1.40 -4.48 -9.19
N LEU A 81 -2.72 -4.50 -9.27
CA LEU A 81 -3.62 -4.25 -8.15
C LEU A 81 -5.01 -4.84 -8.40
N THR A 82 -5.76 -5.01 -7.32
CA THR A 82 -7.16 -5.37 -7.36
C THR A 82 -8.00 -4.18 -6.93
N LEU A 83 -8.93 -3.75 -7.78
CA LEU A 83 -9.96 -2.77 -7.47
C LEU A 83 -11.22 -3.51 -7.02
N THR A 84 -11.77 -3.12 -5.87
CA THR A 84 -13.05 -3.64 -5.37
C THR A 84 -14.00 -2.49 -5.10
N TRP A 85 -15.29 -2.72 -5.31
CA TRP A 85 -16.35 -1.73 -5.09
C TRP A 85 -17.61 -2.41 -4.55
N ASN A 86 -18.56 -1.60 -4.09
CA ASN A 86 -19.82 -2.15 -3.60
C ASN A 86 -20.70 -2.66 -4.75
N GLU A 87 -21.29 -3.84 -4.57
CA GLU A 87 -22.25 -4.40 -5.52
C GLU A 87 -23.57 -3.62 -5.50
N LEU A 88 -24.14 -3.36 -6.69
CA LEU A 88 -25.46 -2.80 -6.89
C LEU A 88 -26.41 -3.89 -7.38
N ASN A 89 -27.52 -4.12 -6.68
CA ASN A 89 -28.54 -5.10 -7.05
C ASN A 89 -29.19 -4.84 -8.43
N SER A 90 -29.10 -3.60 -8.93
CA SER A 90 -29.64 -3.19 -10.22
C SER A 90 -28.64 -3.36 -11.37
N ALA A 91 -27.36 -3.62 -11.08
CA ALA A 91 -26.31 -3.78 -12.07
C ALA A 91 -26.26 -5.22 -12.58
N ALA A 92 -26.26 -5.39 -13.90
CA ALA A 92 -25.99 -6.67 -14.54
C ALA A 92 -24.49 -6.86 -14.80
N GLU A 93 -23.77 -5.76 -14.99
CA GLU A 93 -22.36 -5.74 -15.34
C GLU A 93 -21.69 -4.46 -14.83
N TYR A 94 -20.37 -4.50 -14.67
CA TYR A 94 -19.54 -3.34 -14.33
C TYR A 94 -18.48 -3.14 -15.41
N SER A 95 -18.18 -1.89 -15.73
CA SER A 95 -17.07 -1.49 -16.59
C SER A 95 -16.13 -0.58 -15.80
N VAL A 96 -14.85 -0.90 -15.78
CA VAL A 96 -13.81 -0.06 -15.19
C VAL A 96 -13.06 0.62 -16.32
N ARG A 97 -13.02 1.95 -16.27
CA ARG A 97 -12.34 2.79 -17.25
C ARG A 97 -11.24 3.60 -16.58
N GLN A 98 -10.14 3.72 -17.29
CA GLN A 98 -9.03 4.59 -16.93
C GLN A 98 -9.27 6.02 -17.46
N ASP A 99 -8.61 7.02 -16.86
CA ASP A 99 -8.63 8.42 -17.30
C ASP A 99 -8.27 8.63 -18.78
N SER A 100 -7.42 7.77 -19.35
CA SER A 100 -7.10 7.70 -20.78
C SER A 100 -8.29 7.35 -21.68
N GLY A 101 -9.41 6.91 -21.10
CA GLY A 101 -10.58 6.39 -21.81
C GLY A 101 -10.51 4.90 -22.11
N LEU A 102 -9.40 4.22 -21.76
CA LEU A 102 -9.25 2.78 -21.92
C LEU A 102 -10.16 2.02 -20.95
N GLU A 103 -10.98 1.11 -21.48
CA GLU A 103 -11.71 0.14 -20.67
C GLU A 103 -10.75 -0.98 -20.28
N VAL A 104 -10.47 -1.11 -18.98
CA VAL A 104 -9.50 -2.08 -18.45
C VAL A 104 -10.17 -3.36 -17.98
N TYR A 105 -11.45 -3.28 -17.63
CA TYR A 105 -12.23 -4.42 -17.16
C TYR A 105 -13.70 -4.24 -17.52
N ARG A 106 -14.35 -5.35 -17.86
CA ARG A 106 -15.79 -5.42 -18.02
C ARG A 106 -16.28 -6.80 -17.58
N GLY A 107 -17.23 -6.85 -16.66
CA GLY A 107 -17.76 -8.11 -16.15
C GLY A 107 -18.75 -7.97 -15.00
N PRO A 108 -19.40 -9.06 -14.58
CA PRO A 108 -20.47 -9.04 -13.58
C PRO A 108 -19.95 -8.95 -12.13
N LEU A 109 -18.66 -9.20 -11.90
CA LEU A 109 -18.10 -9.22 -10.55
C LEU A 109 -17.75 -7.79 -10.09
N PRO A 110 -17.95 -7.46 -8.80
CA PRO A 110 -17.58 -6.17 -8.23
C PRO A 110 -16.07 -6.07 -7.91
N GLU A 111 -15.25 -6.72 -8.74
CA GLU A 111 -13.80 -6.83 -8.59
C GLU A 111 -13.13 -6.79 -9.96
N ALA A 112 -12.09 -5.97 -10.10
CA ALA A 112 -11.25 -5.92 -11.29
C ALA A 112 -9.77 -6.08 -10.91
N PHE A 113 -9.10 -7.03 -11.56
CA PHE A 113 -7.65 -7.17 -11.49
C PHE A 113 -7.00 -6.40 -12.65
N VAL A 114 -6.20 -5.39 -12.31
CA VAL A 114 -5.48 -4.57 -13.29
C VAL A 114 -3.99 -4.86 -13.15
N SER A 115 -3.30 -5.11 -14.26
CA SER A 115 -1.87 -5.47 -14.27
C SER A 115 -1.13 -4.81 -15.42
N GLY A 116 0.20 -4.77 -15.31
CA GLY A 116 1.07 -4.20 -16.34
C GLY A 116 1.02 -2.68 -16.42
N LEU A 117 0.62 -2.00 -15.34
CA LEU A 117 0.68 -0.54 -15.30
C LEU A 117 2.16 -0.14 -15.17
N PRO A 118 2.67 0.80 -16.00
CA PRO A 118 3.99 1.37 -15.81
C PRO A 118 4.03 2.34 -14.61
N ASP A 119 5.21 2.87 -14.28
CA ASP A 119 5.36 3.91 -13.25
C ASP A 119 4.52 5.14 -13.59
N GLY A 120 3.72 5.60 -12.62
CA GLY A 120 2.87 6.77 -12.80
C GLY A 120 1.66 6.81 -11.89
N THR A 121 0.85 7.85 -12.06
CA THR A 121 -0.42 8.03 -11.36
C THR A 121 -1.56 7.79 -12.34
N TYR A 122 -2.49 6.91 -11.97
CA TYR A 122 -3.66 6.55 -12.77
C TYR A 122 -4.92 6.83 -12.00
N GLN A 123 -5.99 7.19 -12.71
CA GLN A 123 -7.31 7.34 -12.12
C GLN A 123 -8.28 6.36 -12.79
N PHE A 124 -9.01 5.62 -11.98
CA PHE A 124 -10.00 4.65 -12.41
C PHE A 124 -11.39 5.08 -11.98
N THR A 125 -12.35 4.93 -12.89
CA THR A 125 -13.77 5.12 -12.65
C THR A 125 -14.50 3.85 -12.97
N VAL A 126 -15.47 3.47 -12.14
CA VAL A 126 -16.33 2.31 -12.40
C VAL A 126 -17.73 2.78 -12.78
N ASP A 127 -18.28 2.16 -13.82
CA ASP A 127 -19.62 2.33 -14.32
C ASP A 127 -20.39 1.02 -14.12
N ALA A 128 -21.57 1.10 -13.51
CA ALA A 128 -22.51 -0.02 -13.45
C ALA A 128 -23.44 0.04 -14.67
N LEU A 129 -23.60 -1.09 -15.34
CA LEU A 129 -24.43 -1.27 -16.53
C LEU A 129 -25.63 -2.18 -16.23
N ASP A 130 -26.76 -1.89 -16.87
CA ASP A 130 -27.92 -2.79 -16.87
C ASP A 130 -27.79 -3.92 -17.90
N THR A 131 -28.81 -4.79 -17.98
CA THR A 131 -28.86 -5.91 -18.95
C THR A 131 -28.93 -5.45 -20.42
N GLN A 132 -29.18 -4.16 -20.66
CA GLN A 132 -29.27 -3.53 -21.96
C GLN A 132 -27.96 -2.77 -22.31
N GLY A 133 -26.99 -2.76 -21.39
CA GLY A 133 -25.71 -2.06 -21.53
C GLY A 133 -25.80 -0.55 -21.28
N GLN A 134 -26.86 -0.06 -20.64
CA GLN A 134 -26.97 1.34 -20.24
C GLN A 134 -26.33 1.58 -18.88
N VAL A 135 -25.62 2.71 -18.74
CA VAL A 135 -24.98 3.08 -17.47
C VAL A 135 -26.04 3.56 -16.49
N ILE A 136 -26.24 2.80 -15.42
CA ILE A 136 -27.22 3.10 -14.35
C ILE A 136 -26.60 3.86 -13.18
N ALA A 137 -25.31 3.69 -12.95
CA ALA A 137 -24.57 4.41 -11.90
C ALA A 137 -23.09 4.53 -12.28
N ARG A 138 -22.45 5.58 -11.78
CA ARG A 138 -21.00 5.82 -11.91
C ARG A 138 -20.41 6.09 -10.53
N SER A 139 -19.16 5.68 -10.33
CA SER A 139 -18.42 5.95 -9.09
C SER A 139 -18.36 7.45 -8.79
N ALA A 140 -18.79 7.84 -7.60
CA ALA A 140 -18.75 9.25 -7.17
C ALA A 140 -17.32 9.78 -7.00
N GLN A 141 -16.39 8.92 -6.60
CA GLN A 141 -14.96 9.24 -6.44
C GLN A 141 -14.11 8.32 -7.31
N PRO A 142 -13.14 8.87 -8.08
CA PRO A 142 -12.20 8.06 -8.82
C PRO A 142 -11.21 7.38 -7.86
N ALA A 143 -10.83 6.14 -8.17
CA ALA A 143 -9.74 5.46 -7.50
C ALA A 143 -8.41 5.92 -8.10
N VAL A 144 -7.57 6.56 -7.28
CA VAL A 144 -6.23 7.03 -7.65
C VAL A 144 -5.22 5.94 -7.31
N VAL A 145 -4.48 5.50 -8.30
CA VAL A 145 -3.43 4.49 -8.16
C VAL A 145 -2.11 5.14 -8.44
N GLU A 146 -1.18 5.05 -7.51
CA GLU A 146 0.22 5.40 -7.71
C GLU A 146 1.04 4.13 -7.89
N VAL A 147 1.71 4.02 -9.02
CA VAL A 147 2.55 2.88 -9.38
C VAL A 147 4.00 3.33 -9.29
N VAL A 148 4.76 2.73 -8.38
CA VAL A 148 6.18 3.02 -8.16
C VAL A 148 6.95 1.71 -8.10
N HIS A 149 7.49 1.28 -9.23
CA HIS A 149 8.29 0.07 -9.32
C HIS A 149 9.58 0.21 -8.53
N TRP A 150 10.00 -0.91 -7.96
CA TRP A 150 11.29 -0.99 -7.27
C TRP A 150 12.43 -0.59 -8.20
N PRO A 151 13.25 0.39 -7.81
CA PRO A 151 14.24 0.91 -8.73
C PRO A 151 15.38 -0.11 -8.88
N LEU A 152 15.74 -0.41 -10.13
CA LEU A 152 16.83 -1.35 -10.48
C LEU A 152 18.14 -1.04 -9.76
N ARG A 153 18.39 0.24 -9.44
CA ARG A 153 19.57 0.70 -8.68
C ARG A 153 19.70 0.06 -7.30
N MET A 154 18.59 -0.25 -6.62
CA MET A 154 18.64 -0.92 -5.31
C MET A 154 19.09 -2.37 -5.45
N ALA A 155 18.57 -3.08 -6.46
CA ALA A 155 19.02 -4.44 -6.77
C ALA A 155 20.50 -4.47 -7.18
N LEU A 156 20.95 -3.53 -8.01
CA LEU A 156 22.35 -3.38 -8.38
C LEU A 156 23.23 -3.06 -7.16
N ALA A 157 22.79 -2.19 -6.26
CA ALA A 157 23.53 -1.88 -5.03
C ALA A 157 23.71 -3.11 -4.14
N LEU A 158 22.67 -3.94 -3.97
CA LEU A 158 22.75 -5.20 -3.22
C LEU A 158 23.67 -6.21 -3.92
N PHE A 159 23.60 -6.31 -5.23
CA PHE A 159 24.49 -7.15 -6.03
C PHE A 159 25.96 -6.75 -5.85
N PHE A 160 26.29 -5.47 -6.02
CA PHE A 160 27.66 -4.97 -5.82
C PHE A 160 28.11 -5.08 -4.36
N GLY A 161 27.22 -4.82 -3.40
CA GLY A 161 27.51 -5.04 -1.99
C GLY A 161 27.89 -6.48 -1.69
N GLY A 162 27.12 -7.44 -2.21
CA GLY A 162 27.44 -8.87 -2.12
C GLY A 162 28.75 -9.23 -2.83
N LEU A 163 29.00 -8.69 -4.02
CA LEU A 163 30.24 -8.88 -4.78
C LEU A 163 31.46 -8.41 -3.99
N VAL A 164 31.39 -7.25 -3.34
CA VAL A 164 32.50 -6.71 -2.53
C VAL A 164 32.80 -7.62 -1.35
N ILE A 165 31.77 -8.08 -0.62
CA ILE A 165 31.94 -9.01 0.50
C ILE A 165 32.54 -10.34 0.01
N PHE A 166 32.06 -10.85 -1.11
CA PHE A 166 32.56 -12.08 -1.73
C PHE A 166 34.05 -11.96 -2.12
N LEU A 167 34.45 -10.85 -2.74
CA LEU A 167 35.84 -10.59 -3.11
C LEU A 167 36.74 -10.45 -1.87
N LEU A 168 36.26 -9.83 -0.79
CA LEU A 168 36.99 -9.77 0.48
C LEU A 168 37.22 -11.17 1.05
N LEU A 169 36.20 -12.03 1.00
CA LEU A 169 36.29 -13.39 1.52
C LEU A 169 37.28 -14.24 0.70
N ILE A 170 37.27 -14.11 -0.63
CA ILE A 170 38.28 -14.70 -1.52
C ILE A 170 39.68 -14.19 -1.17
N ALA A 171 39.84 -12.87 -1.01
CA ALA A 171 41.15 -12.28 -0.69
C ALA A 171 41.71 -12.83 0.63
N VAL A 172 40.86 -13.03 1.64
CA VAL A 172 41.25 -13.64 2.92
C VAL A 172 41.73 -15.08 2.71
N ILE A 173 41.00 -15.88 1.93
CA ILE A 173 41.39 -17.27 1.63
C ILE A 173 42.71 -17.33 0.89
N ILE A 174 42.89 -16.52 -0.16
CA ILE A 174 44.13 -16.47 -0.94
C ILE A 174 45.30 -16.07 -0.04
N ARG A 175 45.12 -15.06 0.82
CA ARG A 175 46.17 -14.58 1.73
C ARG A 175 46.51 -15.62 2.80
N GLY A 176 45.51 -16.36 3.28
CA GLY A 176 45.72 -17.50 4.19
C GLY A 176 46.45 -18.66 3.50
N ALA A 177 46.11 -18.97 2.25
CA ALA A 177 46.73 -20.03 1.48
C ALA A 177 48.18 -19.74 1.08
N LEU A 178 48.51 -18.47 0.78
CA LEU A 178 49.87 -18.05 0.40
C LEU A 178 50.77 -17.72 1.60
N GLY A 179 50.22 -17.63 2.81
CA GLY A 179 50.90 -17.15 4.02
C GLY A 179 51.76 -18.16 4.79
N GLN A 180 52.06 -19.34 4.22
CA GLN A 180 53.04 -20.27 4.81
C GLN A 180 54.30 -20.44 3.95
N PRO A 181 55.13 -19.40 3.77
CA PRO A 181 56.52 -19.60 3.39
C PRO A 181 57.35 -19.91 4.65
N GLU A 182 57.81 -21.15 4.74
CA GLU A 182 59.21 -21.43 5.08
C GLU A 182 59.66 -21.28 6.56
N GLU A 183 59.05 -22.06 7.47
CA GLU A 183 59.72 -22.48 8.72
C GLU A 183 60.19 -23.94 8.58
N ALA A 184 60.94 -24.22 7.51
CA ALA A 184 61.53 -25.55 7.25
C ALA A 184 63.01 -25.51 6.87
N ALA A 185 63.68 -24.35 6.94
CA ALA A 185 65.06 -24.19 6.49
C ALA A 185 65.90 -23.35 7.49
N ALA A 186 65.96 -23.76 8.75
CA ALA A 186 66.92 -23.20 9.70
C ALA A 186 67.33 -24.21 10.78
N GLU A 187 67.87 -25.36 10.38
CA GLU A 187 68.83 -26.07 11.23
C GLU A 187 70.23 -25.96 10.58
N PRO A 188 71.09 -25.03 11.05
CA PRO A 188 72.49 -25.00 10.64
C PRO A 188 73.24 -26.19 11.23
N SER A 189 73.99 -26.84 10.36
CA SER A 189 74.87 -27.97 10.60
C SER A 189 75.77 -27.78 11.83
N THR A 190 75.70 -28.70 12.79
CA THR A 190 76.80 -28.92 13.73
C THR A 190 77.67 -30.06 13.18
N THR A 191 78.55 -29.72 12.23
CA THR A 191 79.73 -30.53 11.92
C THR A 191 80.78 -30.19 12.97
N GLN A 192 80.96 -31.08 13.95
CA GLN A 192 82.05 -30.99 14.91
C GLN A 192 83.20 -31.89 14.43
N PRO A 193 84.45 -31.38 14.32
CA PRO A 193 85.62 -32.21 14.05
C PRO A 193 86.25 -32.71 15.36
N GLU A 194 87.23 -33.61 15.19
CA GLU A 194 88.28 -34.07 16.12
C GLU A 194 88.06 -35.48 16.75
N THR A 195 88.78 -36.53 16.32
CA THR A 195 90.17 -37.00 16.61
C THR A 195 90.52 -37.33 18.07
N THR A 196 91.24 -38.46 18.24
CA THR A 196 91.96 -39.00 19.43
C THR A 196 91.18 -40.16 20.10
N THR A 197 91.66 -41.41 20.21
CA THR A 197 93.01 -42.00 20.40
C THR A 197 93.10 -43.34 19.67
#